data_AF-A0A659UMN5-F1
#
_entry.id   AF-A0A659UMN5-F1
#
_cell.length_a   1.000
_cell.length_b   1.000
_cell.length_c   1.000
_cell.angle_alpha   90.00
_cell.angle_beta   90.00
_cell.angle_gamma   90.00
#
_symmetry.space_group_name_H-M   'P 1'
#
loop_
_entity.id
_entity.type
_entity.pdbx_description
1 polymer ?
#
loop_
_entity_poly.entity_id
_entity_poly.type
_entity_poly.pdbx_seq_one_letter_code
_entity_poly.pdbx_strand_id
1 'polypeptide(L)'
;VLFCFLMLALGGTLGSGGWLAIPVVLAVGAAIGLVNGFIHVKLKIPSFMASLALGFVGTGAAILLTGGDIVKFNDPMFRALLTWRILGFPLMVYVAGLCLVLAWFIQSYTRLGRYFYAVG
;
A
#
# COMPACT_ATOMS: atom_id res chain seq x y z
N VAL A 1 -1.43 -5.11 -7.44
CA VAL A 1 -1.80 -6.18 -8.41
C VAL A 1 -2.96 -7.02 -7.90
N LEU A 2 -2.83 -7.74 -6.77
CA LEU A 2 -3.92 -8.55 -6.19
C LEU A 2 -5.24 -7.78 -6.02
N PHE A 3 -5.17 -6.55 -5.50
CA PHE A 3 -6.34 -5.67 -5.40
C PHE A 3 -7.02 -5.45 -6.76
N CYS A 4 -6.25 -5.08 -7.79
CA CYS A 4 -6.79 -4.85 -9.13
C CYS A 4 -7.35 -6.15 -9.75
N PHE A 5 -6.70 -7.29 -9.58
CA PHE A 5 -7.21 -8.56 -10.11
C PHE A 5 -8.53 -8.97 -9.43
N LEU A 6 -8.58 -8.89 -8.10
CA LEU A 6 -9.78 -9.24 -7.34
C LEU A 6 -10.94 -8.27 -7.64
N MET A 7 -10.65 -6.98 -7.73
CA MET A 7 -11.67 -5.99 -8.02
C MET A 7 -12.19 -6.11 -9.47
N LEU A 8 -11.34 -6.47 -10.45
CA LEU A 8 -11.79 -6.79 -11.81
C LEU A 8 -12.63 -8.07 -11.85
N ALA A 9 -12.19 -9.13 -11.14
CA ALA A 9 -12.90 -10.41 -11.08
C ALA A 9 -14.28 -10.31 -10.40
N LEU A 10 -14.43 -9.41 -9.42
CA LEU A 10 -15.67 -9.18 -8.66
C LEU A 10 -16.61 -8.15 -9.29
N GLY A 11 -16.43 -7.83 -10.59
CA GLY A 11 -17.38 -7.02 -11.36
C GLY A 11 -16.96 -5.58 -11.61
N GLY A 12 -15.71 -5.20 -11.33
CA GLY A 12 -15.07 -3.98 -11.82
C GLY A 12 -15.68 -2.66 -11.35
N THR A 13 -16.68 -2.69 -10.47
CA THR A 13 -17.38 -1.51 -9.93
C THR A 13 -17.55 -1.62 -8.42
N LEU A 14 -17.51 -0.48 -7.72
CA LEU A 14 -17.84 -0.43 -6.29
C LEU A 14 -19.27 -0.92 -5.97
N GLY A 15 -20.17 -0.95 -6.95
CA GLY A 15 -21.61 -1.17 -6.74
C GLY A 15 -22.07 -2.63 -6.56
N SER A 16 -21.34 -3.64 -7.03
CA SER A 16 -21.82 -5.04 -6.99
C SER A 16 -21.02 -5.98 -6.08
N GLY A 17 -19.73 -5.72 -5.84
CA GLY A 17 -18.88 -6.61 -5.02
C GLY A 17 -17.41 -6.21 -4.86
N GLY A 18 -16.93 -5.16 -5.56
CA GLY A 18 -15.52 -4.75 -5.54
C GLY A 18 -14.99 -4.31 -4.16
N TRP A 19 -15.87 -3.92 -3.24
CA TRP A 19 -15.53 -3.58 -1.86
C TRP A 19 -14.97 -4.78 -1.06
N LEU A 20 -15.32 -6.02 -1.43
CA LEU A 20 -14.76 -7.24 -0.83
C LEU A 20 -13.28 -7.43 -1.19
N ALA A 21 -12.76 -6.77 -2.24
CA ALA A 21 -11.35 -6.82 -2.56
C ALA A 21 -10.47 -6.16 -1.47
N ILE A 22 -11.01 -5.17 -0.75
CA ILE A 22 -10.28 -4.44 0.31
C ILE A 22 -9.92 -5.37 1.49
N PRO A 23 -10.88 -6.01 2.20
CA PRO A 23 -10.55 -6.87 3.32
C PRO A 23 -9.70 -8.08 2.92
N VAL A 24 -9.92 -8.64 1.72
CA VAL A 24 -9.12 -9.78 1.23
C VAL A 24 -7.66 -9.37 1.04
N VAL A 25 -7.40 -8.22 0.42
CA VAL A 25 -6.02 -7.74 0.21
C VAL A 25 -5.34 -7.39 1.53
N LEU A 26 -6.08 -6.82 2.49
CA LEU A 26 -5.55 -6.57 3.83
C LEU A 26 -5.19 -7.88 4.54
N ALA A 27 -6.03 -8.92 4.43
CA ALA A 27 -5.74 -10.23 5.00
C ALA A 27 -4.50 -10.88 4.36
N VAL A 28 -4.36 -10.80 3.04
CA VAL A 28 -3.16 -11.30 2.34
C VAL A 28 -1.92 -10.51 2.75
N GLY A 29 -2.02 -9.18 2.83
CA GLY A 29 -0.92 -8.32 3.31
C GLY A 29 -0.50 -8.65 4.74
N ALA A 30 -1.46 -8.89 5.63
CA ALA A 30 -1.19 -9.31 6.99
C ALA A 30 -0.52 -10.70 7.05
N ALA A 31 -0.94 -11.65 6.21
CA ALA A 31 -0.30 -12.96 6.12
C ALA A 31 1.15 -12.86 5.64
N ILE A 32 1.43 -12.05 4.61
CA ILE A 32 2.78 -11.79 4.12
C ILE A 32 3.62 -11.09 5.21
N GLY A 33 3.05 -10.13 5.93
CA GLY A 33 3.69 -9.46 7.06
C GLY A 33 4.03 -10.43 8.20
N LEU A 34 3.13 -11.38 8.49
CA LEU A 34 3.35 -12.43 9.48
C LEU A 34 4.50 -13.34 9.04
N VAL A 35 4.56 -13.74 7.77
CA VAL A 35 5.70 -14.51 7.23
C VAL A 35 7.02 -13.75 7.41
N ASN A 36 7.05 -12.44 7.13
CA ASN A 36 8.24 -11.62 7.34
C ASN A 36 8.68 -11.62 8.82
N GLY A 37 7.73 -11.41 9.74
CA GLY A 37 7.98 -11.45 11.18
C GLY A 37 8.43 -12.83 11.66
N PHE A 38 7.83 -13.90 11.14
CA PHE A 38 8.19 -15.27 11.47
C PHE A 38 9.61 -15.62 11.01
N ILE A 39 9.99 -15.20 9.79
CA ILE A 39 11.35 -15.37 9.27
C ILE A 39 12.35 -14.66 10.18
N HIS A 40 12.06 -13.42 10.56
CA HIS A 40 12.91 -12.66 11.46
C HIS A 40 13.07 -13.35 12.83
N VAL A 41 11.97 -13.77 13.46
CA VAL A 41 11.99 -14.35 14.82
C VAL A 41 12.59 -15.76 14.84
N LYS A 42 12.23 -16.63 13.88
CA LYS A 42 12.65 -18.04 13.89
C LYS A 42 13.99 -18.29 13.22
N LEU A 43 14.26 -17.62 12.08
CA LEU A 43 15.51 -17.80 11.34
C LEU A 43 16.60 -16.79 11.75
N LYS A 44 16.31 -15.84 12.64
CA LYS A 44 17.24 -14.82 13.14
C LYS A 44 17.91 -14.00 12.03
N ILE A 45 17.22 -13.86 10.89
CA ILE A 45 17.68 -13.04 9.77
C ILE A 45 17.38 -11.57 10.10
N PRO A 46 18.29 -10.63 9.80
CA PRO A 46 18.02 -9.20 9.95
C PRO A 46 16.72 -8.79 9.21
N SER A 47 15.85 -8.04 9.90
CA SER A 47 14.52 -7.66 9.40
C SER A 47 14.56 -6.91 8.06
N PHE A 48 15.62 -6.13 7.84
CA PHE A 48 15.87 -5.42 6.60
C PHE A 48 16.03 -6.38 5.41
N MET A 49 16.88 -7.40 5.55
CA MET A 49 17.13 -8.38 4.49
C MET A 49 15.89 -9.20 4.17
N ALA A 50 15.15 -9.65 5.20
CA ALA A 50 13.91 -10.40 5.03
C ALA A 50 12.85 -9.57 4.28
N SER A 51 12.69 -8.30 4.65
CA SER A 51 11.72 -7.41 4.01
C SER A 51 12.08 -7.09 2.56
N LEU A 52 13.36 -6.83 2.27
CA LEU A 52 13.82 -6.64 0.89
C LEU A 52 13.60 -7.88 0.03
N ALA A 53 13.96 -9.06 0.54
CA ALA A 53 13.75 -10.33 -0.17
C ALA A 53 12.26 -10.57 -0.47
N LEU A 54 11.39 -10.36 0.52
CA LEU A 54 9.94 -10.49 0.34
C LEU A 54 9.40 -9.45 -0.66
N GLY A 55 9.95 -8.24 -0.67
CA GLY A 55 9.65 -7.22 -1.66
C GLY A 55 10.02 -7.63 -3.09
N PHE A 56 11.19 -8.24 -3.29
CA PHE A 56 11.59 -8.79 -4.60
C PHE A 56 10.70 -9.95 -5.03
N VAL A 57 10.39 -10.87 -4.12
CA VAL A 57 9.45 -11.97 -4.39
C VAL A 57 8.06 -11.43 -4.75
N GLY A 58 7.56 -10.44 -4.01
CA GLY A 58 6.28 -9.79 -4.28
C GLY A 58 6.27 -9.07 -5.63
N THR A 59 7.38 -8.42 -6.00
CA THR A 59 7.53 -7.76 -7.30
C THR A 59 7.58 -8.78 -8.44
N GLY A 60 8.32 -9.88 -8.28
CA GLY A 60 8.36 -10.98 -9.24
C GLY A 60 6.98 -11.62 -9.43
N ALA A 61 6.27 -11.90 -8.34
CA ALA A 61 4.90 -12.39 -8.38
C ALA A 61 3.95 -11.40 -9.07
N ALA A 62 4.10 -10.10 -8.82
CA ALA A 62 3.32 -9.06 -9.49
C ALA A 62 3.54 -9.05 -11.01
N ILE A 63 4.79 -9.21 -11.47
CA ILE A 63 5.12 -9.28 -12.90
C ILE A 63 4.54 -10.54 -13.53
N LEU A 64 4.71 -11.70 -12.89
CA LEU A 64 4.17 -12.98 -13.38
C LEU A 64 2.65 -12.94 -13.53
N LEU A 65 1.95 -12.37 -12.54
CA LEU A 65 0.50 -12.23 -12.58
C LEU A 65 0.00 -11.26 -13.66
N THR A 66 0.76 -10.21 -13.93
CA THR A 66 0.35 -9.16 -14.87
C THR A 66 0.90 -9.37 -16.28
N GLY A 67 1.77 -10.37 -16.49
CA GLY A 67 2.49 -10.54 -17.75
C GLY A 67 3.44 -9.38 -18.08
N GLY A 68 3.79 -8.56 -17.09
CA GLY A 68 4.56 -7.32 -17.27
C GLY A 68 3.76 -6.11 -17.77
N ASP A 69 2.45 -6.26 -18.00
CA ASP A 69 1.62 -5.19 -18.54
C ASP A 69 0.96 -4.33 -17.43
N ILE A 70 0.29 -3.24 -17.78
CA ILE A 70 -0.40 -2.40 -16.80
C ILE A 70 -1.85 -2.89 -16.64
N VAL A 71 -2.25 -3.30 -15.43
CA VAL A 71 -3.67 -3.59 -15.14
C VAL A 71 -4.49 -2.30 -15.25
N LYS A 72 -5.19 -2.12 -16.38
CA LYS A 72 -6.04 -0.95 -16.63
C LYS A 72 -7.37 -1.11 -15.91
N PHE A 73 -7.60 -0.24 -14.93
CA PHE A 73 -8.85 -0.12 -14.20
C PHE A 73 -9.64 1.08 -14.71
N ASN A 74 -10.88 0.88 -15.19
CA ASN A 74 -11.67 1.93 -15.83
C ASN A 74 -12.97 2.22 -15.07
N ASP A 75 -12.89 2.29 -13.73
CA ASP A 75 -14.02 2.69 -12.89
C ASP A 75 -14.01 4.23 -12.73
N PRO A 76 -15.11 4.94 -13.09
CA PRO A 76 -15.23 6.40 -12.93
C PRO A 76 -14.97 6.91 -11.51
N MET A 77 -15.33 6.14 -10.47
CA MET A 77 -15.11 6.52 -9.07
C MET A 77 -13.63 6.48 -8.69
N PHE A 78 -12.92 5.42 -9.09
CA PHE A 78 -11.47 5.34 -8.89
C PHE A 78 -10.72 6.39 -9.70
N ARG A 79 -11.18 6.66 -10.92
CA ARG A 79 -10.62 7.72 -11.75
C ARG A 79 -10.87 9.10 -11.17
N ALA A 80 -12.03 9.33 -10.53
CA ALA A 80 -12.32 10.57 -9.84
C ALA A 80 -11.34 10.81 -8.68
N LEU A 81 -10.97 9.80 -7.88
CA LEU A 81 -9.96 9.96 -6.82
C LEU A 81 -8.62 10.55 -7.32
N LEU A 82 -8.22 10.21 -8.55
CA LEU A 82 -6.98 10.69 -9.16
C LEU A 82 -7.17 11.99 -9.96
N THR A 83 -8.32 12.17 -10.59
CA THR A 83 -8.56 13.26 -11.56
C THR A 83 -9.33 14.42 -10.94
N TRP A 84 -9.90 14.25 -9.75
CA TRP A 84 -10.62 15.29 -9.04
C TRP A 84 -9.64 16.40 -8.63
N ARG A 85 -9.89 17.59 -9.16
CA ARG A 85 -9.07 18.77 -8.94
C ARG A 85 -9.84 19.78 -8.13
N ILE A 86 -9.21 20.28 -7.08
CA ILE A 86 -9.72 21.36 -6.25
C ILE A 86 -8.73 22.50 -6.42
N LEU A 87 -9.21 23.66 -6.89
CA LEU A 87 -8.37 24.84 -7.15
C LEU A 87 -7.18 24.56 -8.11
N GLY A 88 -7.38 23.70 -9.11
CA GLY A 88 -6.35 23.33 -10.10
C GLY A 88 -5.40 22.20 -9.68
N PHE A 89 -5.28 21.93 -8.37
CA PHE A 89 -4.45 20.85 -7.84
C PHE A 89 -5.23 19.54 -7.69
N PRO A 90 -4.64 18.39 -8.06
CA PRO A 90 -5.28 17.10 -7.84
C PRO A 90 -5.41 16.81 -6.34
N LEU A 91 -6.47 16.10 -5.96
CA LEU A 91 -6.80 15.76 -4.57
C LEU A 91 -5.61 15.13 -3.79
N MET A 92 -4.76 14.37 -4.49
CA MET A 92 -3.53 13.77 -3.94
C MET A 92 -2.58 14.79 -3.30
N VAL A 93 -2.51 16.04 -3.79
CA VAL A 93 -1.66 17.10 -3.21
C VAL A 93 -2.13 17.47 -1.82
N TYR A 94 -3.44 17.59 -1.62
CA TYR A 94 -4.01 17.91 -0.31
C TYR A 94 -3.81 16.77 0.69
N VAL A 95 -3.96 15.52 0.24
CA VAL A 95 -3.70 14.34 1.08
C VAL A 95 -2.23 14.28 1.47
N ALA A 96 -1.31 14.49 0.53
CA ALA A 96 0.12 14.53 0.81
C ALA A 96 0.48 15.67 1.78
N GLY A 97 -0.11 16.86 1.59
CA GLY A 97 0.06 17.99 2.51
C GLY A 97 -0.43 17.69 3.91
N LEU A 98 -1.62 17.06 4.05
CA LEU A 98 -2.14 16.63 5.35
C LEU A 98 -1.22 15.61 6.01
N CYS A 99 -0.76 14.59 5.27
CA CYS A 99 0.20 13.61 5.78
C CYS A 99 1.51 14.25 6.24
N LEU A 100 2.02 15.25 5.50
CA LEU A 100 3.23 15.99 5.85
C LEU A 100 3.03 16.78 7.14
N VAL A 101 1.91 17.49 7.28
CA VAL A 101 1.58 18.23 8.51
C VAL A 101 1.45 17.28 9.69
N LEU A 102 0.78 16.14 9.52
CA LEU A 102 0.67 15.12 10.55
C LEU A 102 2.03 14.53 10.93
N ALA A 103 2.87 14.19 9.95
CA ALA A 103 4.21 13.68 10.19
C ALA A 103 5.08 14.71 10.92
N TRP A 104 5.03 15.98 10.51
CA TRP A 104 5.74 17.07 11.16
C TRP A 104 5.28 17.28 12.60
N PHE A 105 3.98 17.22 12.84
CA PHE A 105 3.41 17.33 14.19
C PHE A 105 3.85 16.17 15.07
N ILE A 106 3.77 14.93 14.57
CA ILE A 106 4.25 13.75 15.29
C ILE A 106 5.74 13.89 15.58
N GLN A 107 6.55 14.25 14.58
CA GLN A 107 7.99 14.35 14.73
C GLN A 107 8.41 15.43 15.72
N SER A 108 7.72 16.58 15.72
CA SER A 108 8.09 17.74 16.55
C SER A 108 7.56 17.63 17.98
N TYR A 109 6.37 17.03 18.20
CA TYR A 109 5.68 17.06 19.49
C TYR A 109 5.59 15.71 20.20
N THR A 110 5.85 14.59 19.54
CA THR A 110 5.78 13.26 20.20
C THR A 110 7.14 12.73 20.66
N ARG A 111 7.12 11.80 21.62
CA ARG A 111 8.32 11.07 22.06
C ARG A 111 8.91 10.24 20.92
N LEU A 112 8.06 9.68 20.05
CA LEU A 112 8.47 8.90 18.87
C LEU A 112 9.40 9.71 17.96
N GLY A 113 9.08 10.98 17.69
CA GLY A 113 9.93 11.86 16.88
C GLY A 113 11.32 12.07 17.47
N ARG A 114 11.42 12.24 18.80
CA ARG A 114 12.69 12.35 19.51
C ARG A 114 13.51 11.06 19.47
N TYR A 115 12.87 9.90 19.57
CA TYR A 115 13.55 8.62 19.41
C TYR A 115 14.08 8.42 17.99
N PHE A 116 13.30 8.76 16.97
CA PHE A 116 13.76 8.69 15.58
C PHE A 116 14.96 9.61 15.33
N TYR A 117 14.90 10.87 15.79
CA TYR A 117 16.00 11.81 15.63
C TYR A 117 17.29 11.37 16.36
N ALA A 118 17.16 10.66 17.49
CA ALA A 118 18.31 10.16 18.25
C ALA A 118 18.99 8.93 17.64
N VAL A 119 18.25 8.14 16.85
CA VAL A 119 18.80 6.96 16.15
C VAL A 119 19.54 7.37 14.86
N GLY A 120 19.22 8.54 14.31
CA GLY A 120 19.80 9.09 13.07
C GLY A 120 18.83 9.07 11.91
#